data_AF-A0A397Y0Q1-F1
#
_entry.id   AF-A0A397Y0Q1-F1
#
_cell.length_a   1.000
_cell.length_b   1.000
_cell.length_c   1.000
_cell.angle_alpha   90.00
_cell.angle_beta   90.00
_cell.angle_gamma   90.00
#
_symmetry.space_group_name_H-M   'P 1'
#
loop_
_entity.id
_entity.type
_entity.pdbx_description
1 polymer ?
#
loop_
_entity_poly.entity_id
_entity_poly.type
_entity_poly.pdbx_seq_one_letter_code
_entity_poly.pdbx_strand_id
1 'polypeptide(L)'
;MGRGRVELKRIENKINRQVTFAKRRNGLLKKAYELSVLCDAEVALIIFSSRGKQYEFCSSSSMLRTLDRYQKCNYGAPEPNVPSREALAVELNSQQEYLKLKERYDALQRTQRNLLGEDLGPLSTKELESLERQLDSSLKQIRALRTQFMLDQLNDLQSKERMLAETNKTLRLRLADGYQMPLQLNPNPEDHHHVDYGRHQQHEHSHQAFFQPLECEPILQMGYQGQQDHGMGAGPSVNNYMLGWLPYDTNSI
;
A
#
# COMPACT_ATOMS: atom_id res chain seq x y z
N MET A 1 44.61 5.88 -21.35
CA MET A 1 44.77 4.64 -22.12
C MET A 1 43.64 4.54 -23.15
N GLY A 2 43.96 4.32 -24.43
CA GLY A 2 42.95 4.24 -25.49
C GLY A 2 42.16 2.92 -25.50
N ARG A 3 40.98 2.91 -26.15
CA ARG A 3 40.24 1.67 -26.43
C ARG A 3 40.83 0.99 -27.67
N GLY A 4 41.37 -0.22 -27.51
CA GLY A 4 41.76 -1.06 -28.64
C GLY A 4 40.56 -1.58 -29.45
N ARG A 5 40.81 -1.93 -30.72
CA ARG A 5 39.83 -2.63 -31.58
C ARG A 5 39.59 -4.04 -31.04
N VAL A 6 38.35 -4.52 -31.10
CA VAL A 6 37.94 -5.85 -30.61
C VAL A 6 37.16 -6.56 -31.71
N GLU A 7 37.44 -7.85 -31.91
CA GLU A 7 36.74 -8.71 -32.88
C GLU A 7 35.27 -8.93 -32.49
N LEU A 8 34.39 -9.07 -33.49
CA LEU A 8 32.98 -9.41 -33.30
C LEU A 8 32.79 -10.93 -33.14
N LYS A 9 33.30 -11.46 -32.04
CA LYS A 9 33.08 -12.85 -31.61
C LYS A 9 32.74 -12.95 -30.13
N ARG A 10 32.27 -14.12 -29.70
CA ARG A 10 32.02 -14.42 -28.28
C ARG A 10 33.31 -14.25 -27.48
N ILE A 11 33.26 -13.47 -26.40
CA ILE A 11 34.38 -13.30 -25.48
C ILE A 11 34.40 -14.54 -24.56
N GLU A 12 35.38 -15.42 -24.69
CA GLU A 12 35.39 -16.67 -23.91
C GLU A 12 35.70 -16.46 -22.41
N ASN A 13 36.65 -15.59 -22.09
CA ASN A 13 36.96 -15.23 -20.70
C ASN A 13 35.72 -14.67 -19.99
N LYS A 14 35.25 -15.39 -18.97
CA LYS A 14 34.01 -15.09 -18.22
C LYS A 14 34.01 -13.69 -17.58
N ILE A 15 35.15 -13.27 -17.00
CA ILE A 15 35.30 -11.98 -16.33
C ILE A 15 35.23 -10.85 -17.36
N ASN A 16 36.02 -10.94 -18.43
CA ASN A 16 36.02 -9.94 -19.51
C ASN A 16 34.64 -9.85 -20.20
N ARG A 17 33.94 -10.98 -20.36
CA ARG A 17 32.57 -11.02 -20.89
C ARG A 17 31.59 -10.32 -19.96
N GLN A 18 31.67 -10.52 -18.64
CA GLN A 18 30.79 -9.85 -17.68
C GLN A 18 31.01 -8.34 -17.63
N VAL A 19 32.27 -7.88 -17.57
CA VAL A 19 32.60 -6.44 -17.59
C VAL A 19 32.19 -5.79 -18.91
N THR A 20 32.43 -6.47 -20.05
CA THR A 20 32.02 -5.98 -21.37
C THR A 20 30.50 -5.95 -21.52
N PHE A 21 29.79 -6.96 -21.02
CA PHE A 21 28.32 -6.99 -21.02
C PHE A 21 27.76 -5.79 -20.26
N ALA A 22 28.22 -5.52 -19.02
CA ALA A 22 27.75 -4.38 -18.25
C ALA A 22 27.99 -3.04 -18.97
N LYS A 23 29.18 -2.85 -19.56
CA LYS A 23 29.54 -1.63 -20.30
C LYS A 23 28.74 -1.48 -21.60
N ARG A 24 28.57 -2.55 -22.39
CA ARG A 24 27.82 -2.53 -23.66
C ARG A 24 26.31 -2.40 -23.43
N ARG A 25 25.74 -3.11 -22.46
CA ARG A 25 24.33 -2.98 -22.04
C ARG A 25 24.02 -1.54 -21.69
N ASN A 26 24.81 -0.90 -20.82
CA ASN A 26 24.59 0.49 -20.44
C ASN A 26 24.76 1.45 -21.63
N GLY A 27 25.71 1.21 -22.53
CA GLY A 27 25.86 2.00 -23.75
C GLY A 27 24.69 1.85 -24.73
N LEU A 28 24.13 0.65 -24.86
CA LEU A 28 22.96 0.39 -25.71
C LEU A 28 21.69 1.00 -25.13
N LEU A 29 21.49 0.92 -23.80
CA LEU A 29 20.40 1.57 -23.09
C LEU A 29 20.42 3.10 -23.29
N LYS A 30 21.60 3.73 -23.20
CA LYS A 30 21.76 5.16 -23.50
C LYS A 30 21.36 5.51 -24.93
N LYS A 31 21.82 4.73 -25.92
CA LYS A 31 21.43 4.93 -27.33
C LYS A 31 19.94 4.73 -27.60
N ALA A 32 19.31 3.76 -26.95
CA ALA A 32 17.87 3.53 -27.04
C ALA A 32 17.08 4.73 -26.49
N TYR A 33 17.52 5.28 -25.35
CA TYR A 33 16.96 6.49 -24.77
C TYR A 33 17.18 7.72 -25.67
N GLU A 34 18.41 7.97 -26.13
CA GLU A 34 18.75 9.04 -27.08
C GLU A 34 17.86 8.98 -28.33
N LEU A 35 17.67 7.81 -28.93
CA LEU A 35 16.80 7.63 -30.09
C LEU A 35 15.33 7.94 -29.78
N SER A 36 14.81 7.46 -28.63
CA SER A 36 13.43 7.71 -28.25
C SER A 36 13.12 9.19 -28.03
N VAL A 37 14.07 9.95 -27.46
CA VAL A 37 13.90 11.39 -27.19
C VAL A 37 14.15 12.25 -28.43
N LEU A 38 15.17 11.94 -29.23
CA LEU A 38 15.54 12.76 -30.40
C LEU A 38 14.60 12.60 -31.60
N CYS A 39 13.88 11.48 -31.69
CA CYS A 39 13.04 11.15 -32.84
C CYS A 39 11.57 10.86 -32.46
N ASP A 40 11.16 11.13 -31.22
CA ASP A 40 9.84 10.79 -30.65
C ASP A 40 9.41 9.34 -30.96
N ALA A 41 10.36 8.41 -30.81
CA ALA A 41 10.21 7.01 -31.19
C ALA A 41 9.91 6.13 -29.97
N GLU A 42 8.88 5.29 -30.06
CA GLU A 42 8.64 4.25 -29.06
C GLU A 42 9.69 3.13 -29.22
N VAL A 43 10.62 3.02 -28.27
CA VAL A 43 11.70 2.05 -28.25
C VAL A 43 11.56 1.16 -27.02
N ALA A 44 11.52 -0.15 -27.24
CA ALA A 44 11.64 -1.16 -26.20
C ALA A 44 12.86 -2.06 -26.47
N LEU A 45 13.52 -2.50 -25.39
CA LEU A 45 14.73 -3.31 -25.44
C LEU A 45 14.71 -4.33 -24.30
N ILE A 46 14.87 -5.61 -24.63
CA ILE A 46 14.93 -6.72 -23.67
C ILE A 46 16.25 -7.46 -23.86
N ILE A 47 16.99 -7.69 -22.77
CA ILE A 47 18.32 -8.31 -22.78
C ILE A 47 18.39 -9.41 -21.73
N PHE A 48 18.43 -10.66 -22.19
CA PHE A 48 18.73 -11.81 -21.33
C PHE A 48 20.25 -12.01 -21.23
N SER A 49 20.76 -12.02 -19.99
CA SER A 49 22.14 -12.44 -19.74
C SER A 49 22.26 -13.96 -19.72
N SER A 50 23.46 -14.49 -20.00
CA SER A 50 23.74 -15.94 -19.91
C SER A 50 23.70 -16.52 -18.48
N ARG A 51 23.16 -15.76 -17.51
CA ARG A 51 22.91 -16.16 -16.11
C ARG A 51 21.41 -16.13 -15.79
N GLY A 52 20.53 -16.05 -16.80
CA GLY A 52 19.08 -15.97 -16.65
C GLY A 52 18.53 -14.60 -16.24
N LYS A 53 19.37 -13.67 -15.78
CA LYS A 53 18.91 -12.31 -15.41
C LYS A 53 18.55 -11.48 -16.65
N GLN A 54 17.30 -11.03 -16.70
CA GLN A 54 16.75 -10.05 -17.63
C GLN A 54 17.20 -8.62 -17.25
N TYR A 55 17.35 -7.78 -18.27
CA TYR A 55 17.45 -6.33 -18.17
C TYR A 55 16.58 -5.75 -19.28
N GLU A 56 15.84 -4.70 -18.97
CA GLU A 56 14.86 -4.14 -19.89
C GLU A 56 14.87 -2.62 -19.88
N PHE A 57 14.37 -2.04 -20.95
CA PHE A 57 14.12 -0.61 -21.11
C PHE A 57 12.91 -0.42 -22.02
N CYS A 58 12.08 0.55 -21.67
CA CYS A 58 10.97 1.03 -22.47
C CYS A 58 10.97 2.55 -22.38
N SER A 59 10.78 3.24 -23.50
CA SER A 59 10.55 4.69 -23.50
C SER A 59 9.11 5.05 -23.13
N SER A 60 8.17 4.12 -23.30
CA SER A 60 6.77 4.22 -22.88
C SER A 60 6.59 3.87 -21.40
N SER A 61 5.45 4.26 -20.82
CA SER A 61 5.13 4.03 -19.41
C SER A 61 4.92 2.55 -19.03
N SER A 62 4.84 1.65 -20.01
CA SER A 62 4.68 0.20 -19.78
C SER A 62 5.25 -0.62 -20.93
N MET A 63 6.19 -1.51 -20.62
CA MET A 63 6.70 -2.49 -21.58
C MET A 63 5.60 -3.40 -22.14
N LEU A 64 4.58 -3.73 -21.34
CA LEU A 64 3.45 -4.54 -21.80
C LEU A 64 2.66 -3.85 -22.91
N ARG A 65 2.51 -2.52 -22.86
CA ARG A 65 1.83 -1.75 -23.93
C ARG A 65 2.62 -1.76 -25.23
N THR A 66 3.94 -1.61 -25.17
CA THR A 66 4.79 -1.67 -26.37
C THR A 66 4.80 -3.08 -26.97
N LEU A 67 4.80 -4.12 -26.15
CA LEU A 67 4.70 -5.52 -26.60
C LEU A 67 3.34 -5.83 -27.22
N ASP A 68 2.23 -5.39 -26.60
CA ASP A 68 0.87 -5.50 -27.14
C ASP A 68 0.74 -4.76 -28.49
N ARG A 69 1.28 -3.54 -28.60
CA ARG A 69 1.37 -2.80 -29.87
C ARG A 69 2.19 -3.55 -30.92
N TYR A 70 3.35 -4.08 -30.56
CA TYR A 70 4.18 -4.88 -31.45
C TYR A 70 3.44 -6.13 -31.95
N GLN A 71 2.76 -6.86 -31.06
CA GLN A 71 1.93 -8.00 -31.41
C GLN A 71 0.81 -7.58 -32.38
N LYS A 72 0.07 -6.52 -32.07
CA LYS A 72 -0.99 -5.99 -32.95
C LYS A 72 -0.49 -5.57 -34.33
N CYS A 73 0.70 -4.97 -34.43
CA CYS A 73 1.30 -4.61 -35.73
C CYS A 73 1.84 -5.83 -36.49
N ASN A 74 2.41 -6.82 -35.80
CA ASN A 74 3.02 -8.01 -36.41
C ASN A 74 1.99 -9.11 -36.76
N TYR A 75 0.82 -9.13 -36.10
CA TYR A 75 -0.26 -10.09 -36.33
C TYR A 75 -1.54 -9.46 -36.91
N GLY A 76 -1.58 -8.13 -37.08
CA GLY A 76 -2.74 -7.37 -37.57
C GLY A 76 -2.89 -7.30 -39.09
N ALA A 77 -1.97 -7.91 -39.85
CA ALA A 77 -2.10 -8.13 -41.29
C ALA A 77 -2.22 -9.64 -41.55
N PRO A 78 -3.39 -10.16 -41.96
CA PRO A 78 -3.58 -11.59 -42.17
C PRO A 78 -2.98 -12.02 -43.53
N GLU A 79 -1.68 -12.27 -43.56
CA GLU A 79 -1.14 -13.25 -44.50
C GLU A 79 -1.62 -14.65 -44.05
N PRO A 80 -2.22 -15.47 -44.93
CA PRO A 80 -3.12 -16.54 -44.52
C PRO A 80 -2.41 -17.85 -44.11
N ASN A 81 -1.31 -17.78 -43.35
CA ASN A 81 -0.62 -18.96 -42.83
C ASN A 81 -0.05 -18.79 -41.42
N VAL A 82 -0.79 -19.35 -40.46
CA VAL A 82 -0.31 -19.88 -39.17
C VAL A 82 0.31 -18.88 -38.18
N PRO A 83 -0.47 -18.35 -37.23
CA PRO A 83 0.09 -17.90 -35.96
C PRO A 83 0.79 -19.07 -35.27
N SER A 84 1.97 -18.85 -34.67
CA SER A 84 2.72 -19.91 -33.97
C SER A 84 1.79 -20.61 -32.98
N ARG A 85 1.62 -21.94 -33.14
CA ARG A 85 0.62 -22.74 -32.43
C ARG A 85 0.72 -22.59 -30.91
N GLU A 86 1.93 -22.34 -30.42
CA GLU A 86 2.26 -22.10 -29.02
C GLU A 86 1.68 -20.79 -28.48
N ALA A 87 1.67 -19.72 -29.28
CA ALA A 87 1.18 -18.40 -28.85
C ALA A 87 -0.34 -18.41 -28.65
N LEU A 88 -1.08 -18.97 -29.63
CA LEU A 88 -2.52 -19.20 -29.52
C LEU A 88 -2.85 -20.17 -28.37
N ALA A 89 -2.04 -21.21 -28.16
CA ALA A 89 -2.24 -22.14 -27.05
C ALA A 89 -2.04 -21.47 -25.68
N VAL A 90 -1.06 -20.57 -25.54
CA VAL A 90 -0.84 -19.79 -24.31
C VAL A 90 -1.99 -18.81 -24.05
N GLU A 91 -2.46 -18.10 -25.07
CA GLU A 91 -3.60 -17.18 -24.93
C GLU A 91 -4.89 -17.93 -24.59
N LEU A 92 -5.19 -19.02 -25.29
CA LEU A 92 -6.36 -19.88 -25.02
C LEU A 92 -6.31 -20.47 -23.60
N ASN A 93 -5.14 -20.94 -23.15
CA ASN A 93 -4.94 -21.44 -21.79
C ASN A 93 -5.14 -20.32 -20.75
N SER A 94 -4.62 -19.11 -21.01
CA SER A 94 -4.83 -17.95 -20.13
C SER A 94 -6.31 -17.57 -20.01
N GLN A 95 -7.06 -17.59 -21.12
CA GLN A 95 -8.51 -17.36 -21.10
C GLN A 95 -9.24 -18.50 -20.37
N GLN A 96 -8.83 -19.75 -20.55
CA GLN A 96 -9.42 -20.90 -19.88
C GLN A 96 -9.22 -20.87 -18.35
N GLU A 97 -8.03 -20.51 -17.88
CA GLU A 97 -7.77 -20.33 -16.44
C GLU A 97 -8.54 -19.14 -15.86
N TYR A 98 -8.68 -18.04 -16.63
CA TYR A 98 -9.55 -16.92 -16.23
C TYR A 98 -11.02 -17.35 -16.07
N LEU A 99 -11.55 -18.14 -17.02
CA LEU A 99 -12.92 -18.65 -16.94
C LEU A 99 -13.13 -19.57 -15.73
N LYS A 100 -12.20 -20.50 -15.47
CA LYS A 100 -12.22 -21.36 -14.25
C LYS A 100 -12.20 -20.53 -12.96
N LEU A 101 -11.42 -19.45 -12.92
CA LEU A 101 -11.38 -18.55 -11.78
C LEU A 101 -12.69 -17.76 -11.64
N LYS A 102 -13.26 -17.29 -12.75
CA LYS A 102 -14.53 -16.57 -12.80
C LYS A 102 -15.69 -17.43 -12.31
N GLU A 103 -15.78 -18.69 -12.72
CA GLU A 103 -16.77 -19.66 -12.21
C GLU A 103 -16.67 -19.85 -10.69
N ARG A 104 -15.45 -19.98 -10.15
CA ARG A 104 -15.21 -20.08 -8.70
C ARG A 104 -15.61 -18.80 -7.98
N TYR A 105 -15.29 -17.64 -8.54
CA TYR A 105 -15.71 -16.34 -8.00
C TYR A 105 -17.24 -16.21 -7.99
N ASP A 106 -17.93 -16.59 -9.07
CA ASP A 106 -19.40 -16.50 -9.15
C ASP A 106 -20.10 -17.55 -8.27
N ALA A 107 -19.46 -18.69 -7.98
CA ALA A 107 -19.91 -19.62 -6.94
C ALA A 107 -19.77 -19.00 -5.53
N LEU A 108 -18.62 -18.39 -5.23
CA LEU A 108 -18.37 -17.72 -3.94
C LEU A 108 -19.28 -16.49 -3.72
N GLN A 109 -19.52 -15.71 -4.78
CA GLN A 109 -20.42 -14.56 -4.72
C GLN A 109 -21.89 -14.98 -4.48
N ARG A 110 -22.30 -16.17 -4.98
CA ARG A 110 -23.61 -16.75 -4.66
C ARG A 110 -23.69 -17.19 -3.20
N THR A 111 -22.68 -17.90 -2.66
CA THR A 111 -22.72 -18.29 -1.25
C THR A 111 -22.64 -17.09 -0.30
N GLN A 112 -21.91 -16.03 -0.67
CA GLN A 112 -21.91 -14.77 0.08
C GLN A 112 -23.29 -14.11 0.11
N ARG A 113 -23.99 -14.01 -1.02
CA ARG A 113 -25.37 -13.47 -1.07
C ARG A 113 -26.31 -14.26 -0.17
N ASN A 114 -26.27 -15.59 -0.23
CA ASN A 114 -27.06 -16.45 0.66
C ASN A 114 -26.76 -16.15 2.14
N LEU A 115 -25.50 -16.01 2.53
CA LEU A 115 -25.09 -15.66 3.91
C LEU A 115 -25.55 -14.26 4.36
N LEU A 116 -25.81 -13.35 3.42
CA LEU A 116 -26.38 -12.03 3.68
C LEU A 116 -27.93 -12.02 3.67
N GLY A 117 -28.56 -13.16 3.37
CA GLY A 117 -30.02 -13.28 3.25
C GLY A 117 -30.57 -12.90 1.86
N GLU A 118 -29.70 -12.69 0.88
CA GLU A 118 -30.05 -12.40 -0.51
C GLU A 118 -30.20 -13.69 -1.33
N ASP A 119 -30.98 -13.64 -2.42
CA ASP A 119 -31.13 -14.71 -3.42
C ASP A 119 -31.44 -16.12 -2.86
N LEU A 120 -32.18 -16.21 -1.76
CA LEU A 120 -32.51 -17.48 -1.09
C LEU A 120 -33.48 -18.40 -1.87
N GLY A 121 -34.18 -17.87 -2.87
CA GLY A 121 -35.22 -18.59 -3.63
C GLY A 121 -34.82 -19.94 -4.27
N PRO A 122 -33.58 -20.14 -4.76
CA PRO A 122 -33.13 -21.43 -5.30
C PRO A 122 -32.76 -22.49 -4.26
N LEU A 123 -32.72 -22.16 -2.95
CA LEU A 123 -32.32 -23.09 -1.90
C LEU A 123 -33.49 -23.96 -1.48
N SER A 124 -33.23 -25.24 -1.22
CA SER A 124 -34.20 -26.13 -0.57
C SER A 124 -34.36 -25.79 0.92
N THR A 125 -35.48 -26.23 1.51
CA THR A 125 -35.75 -26.04 2.96
C THR A 125 -34.62 -26.57 3.85
N LYS A 126 -34.04 -27.73 3.51
CA LYS A 126 -32.91 -28.32 4.25
C LYS A 126 -31.65 -27.46 4.19
N GLU A 127 -31.37 -26.84 3.05
CA GLU A 127 -30.22 -25.94 2.88
C GLU A 127 -30.45 -24.64 3.64
N LEU A 128 -31.68 -24.09 3.60
CA LEU A 128 -32.06 -22.89 4.32
C LEU A 128 -31.96 -23.08 5.85
N GLU A 129 -32.48 -24.18 6.38
CA GLU A 129 -32.31 -24.54 7.79
C GLU A 129 -30.83 -24.73 8.19
N SER A 130 -30.01 -25.29 7.29
CA SER A 130 -28.58 -25.47 7.54
C SER A 130 -27.85 -24.13 7.59
N LEU A 131 -28.21 -23.22 6.68
CA LEU A 131 -27.71 -21.85 6.61
C LEU A 131 -28.10 -21.05 7.86
N GLU A 132 -29.36 -21.15 8.31
CA GLU A 132 -29.84 -20.55 9.55
C GLU A 132 -29.04 -21.03 10.77
N ARG A 133 -28.88 -22.35 10.95
CA ARG A 133 -28.08 -22.92 12.05
C ARG A 133 -26.63 -22.46 12.01
N GLN A 134 -26.04 -22.33 10.83
CA GLN A 134 -24.66 -21.85 10.66
C GLN A 134 -24.53 -20.36 11.00
N LEU A 135 -25.48 -19.53 10.57
CA LEU A 135 -25.51 -18.09 10.87
C LEU A 135 -25.78 -17.84 12.36
N ASP A 136 -26.73 -18.51 12.98
CA ASP A 136 -27.01 -18.37 14.42
C ASP A 136 -25.81 -18.80 15.29
N SER A 137 -25.18 -19.94 14.97
CA SER A 137 -23.99 -20.42 15.70
C SER A 137 -22.81 -19.45 15.58
N SER A 138 -22.50 -18.98 14.37
CA SER A 138 -21.41 -18.02 14.15
C SER A 138 -21.72 -16.64 14.75
N LEU A 139 -22.96 -16.17 14.68
CA LEU A 139 -23.40 -14.92 15.32
C LEU A 139 -23.28 -14.97 16.84
N LYS A 140 -23.62 -16.11 17.47
CA LYS A 140 -23.40 -16.36 18.90
C LYS A 140 -21.92 -16.30 19.27
N GLN A 141 -21.05 -16.93 18.48
CA GLN A 141 -19.59 -16.89 18.68
C GLN A 141 -19.04 -15.45 18.54
N ILE A 142 -19.43 -14.71 17.50
CA ILE A 142 -19.01 -13.33 17.27
C ILE A 142 -19.46 -12.42 18.42
N ARG A 143 -20.70 -12.57 18.90
CA ARG A 143 -21.22 -11.83 20.06
C ARG A 143 -20.44 -12.15 21.34
N ALA A 144 -20.19 -13.43 21.62
CA ALA A 144 -19.40 -13.84 22.78
C ALA A 144 -17.97 -13.29 22.73
N LEU A 145 -17.29 -13.40 21.58
CA LEU A 145 -15.94 -12.88 21.38
C LEU A 145 -15.87 -11.36 21.53
N ARG A 146 -16.85 -10.62 20.96
CA ARG A 146 -16.94 -9.16 21.09
C ARG A 146 -17.14 -8.74 22.56
N THR A 147 -18.00 -9.44 23.29
CA THR A 147 -18.23 -9.17 24.72
C THR A 147 -16.97 -9.46 25.54
N GLN A 148 -16.30 -10.60 25.31
CA GLN A 148 -15.05 -10.95 25.99
C GLN A 148 -13.98 -9.88 25.74
N PHE A 149 -13.77 -9.49 24.48
CA PHE A 149 -12.81 -8.45 24.11
C PHE A 149 -13.08 -7.10 24.80
N MET A 150 -14.35 -6.70 24.92
CA MET A 150 -14.73 -5.48 25.65
C MET A 150 -14.45 -5.60 27.16
N LEU A 151 -14.67 -6.77 27.77
CA LEU A 151 -14.34 -7.03 29.18
C LEU A 151 -12.82 -7.01 29.41
N ASP A 152 -12.04 -7.60 28.51
CA ASP A 152 -10.58 -7.60 28.58
C ASP A 152 -10.02 -6.17 28.49
N GLN A 153 -10.52 -5.36 27.55
CA GLN A 153 -10.18 -3.93 27.46
C GLN A 153 -10.54 -3.14 28.73
N LEU A 154 -11.71 -3.42 29.33
CA LEU A 154 -12.13 -2.77 30.58
C LEU A 154 -11.19 -3.14 31.73
N ASN A 155 -10.84 -4.43 31.87
CA ASN A 155 -9.93 -4.93 32.90
C ASN A 155 -8.53 -4.31 32.77
N ASP A 156 -8.01 -4.21 31.55
CA ASP A 156 -6.72 -3.57 31.25
C ASP A 156 -6.72 -2.09 31.63
N LEU A 157 -7.79 -1.35 31.31
CA LEU A 157 -7.93 0.06 31.66
C LEU A 157 -8.05 0.25 33.18
N GLN A 158 -8.85 -0.56 33.88
CA GLN A 158 -8.96 -0.53 35.34
C GLN A 158 -7.66 -0.95 36.06
N SER A 159 -6.83 -1.78 35.43
CA SER A 159 -5.48 -2.11 35.92
C SER A 159 -4.54 -0.90 35.80
N LYS A 160 -4.53 -0.26 34.63
CA LYS A 160 -3.76 0.98 34.37
C LYS A 160 -4.19 2.13 35.27
N GLU A 161 -5.49 2.33 35.48
CA GLU A 161 -6.04 3.35 36.37
C GLU A 161 -5.51 3.17 37.81
N ARG A 162 -5.59 1.95 38.37
CA ARG A 162 -5.08 1.66 39.71
C ARG A 162 -3.57 1.91 39.83
N MET A 163 -2.78 1.45 38.86
CA MET A 163 -1.33 1.70 38.81
C MET A 163 -1.02 3.21 38.74
N LEU A 164 -1.75 3.97 37.92
CA LEU A 164 -1.59 5.42 37.80
C LEU A 164 -2.04 6.16 39.06
N ALA A 165 -3.08 5.70 39.75
CA ALA A 165 -3.51 6.28 41.02
C ALA A 165 -2.48 6.07 42.14
N GLU A 166 -1.90 4.86 42.25
CA GLU A 166 -0.89 4.53 43.25
C GLU A 166 0.44 5.25 43.01
N THR A 167 0.90 5.30 41.75
CA THR A 167 2.09 6.07 41.38
C THR A 167 1.89 7.58 41.60
N ASN A 168 0.75 8.15 41.21
CA ASN A 168 0.43 9.56 41.51
C ASN A 168 0.35 9.84 43.02
N LYS A 169 -0.21 8.94 43.83
CA LYS A 169 -0.21 9.07 45.30
C LYS A 169 1.22 9.09 45.85
N THR A 170 2.07 8.20 45.36
CA THR A 170 3.50 8.13 45.75
C THR A 170 4.27 9.38 45.36
N LEU A 171 4.03 9.91 44.15
CA LEU A 171 4.65 11.16 43.68
C LEU A 171 4.19 12.37 44.51
N ARG A 172 2.90 12.46 44.88
CA ARG A 172 2.40 13.52 45.76
C ARG A 172 3.03 13.48 47.15
N LEU A 173 3.24 12.29 47.73
CA LEU A 173 3.97 12.15 49.00
C LEU A 173 5.42 12.64 48.85
N ARG A 174 6.15 12.19 47.82
CA ARG A 174 7.54 12.66 47.60
C ARG A 174 7.65 14.16 47.33
N LEU A 175 6.64 14.77 46.70
CA LEU A 175 6.60 16.23 46.55
C LEU A 175 6.40 16.92 47.91
N ALA A 176 5.51 16.41 48.76
CA ALA A 176 5.30 16.95 50.11
C ALA A 176 6.55 16.79 50.99
N ASP A 177 7.22 15.65 50.95
CA ASP A 177 8.49 15.40 51.65
C ASP A 177 9.62 16.31 51.10
N GLY A 178 9.61 16.57 49.79
CA GLY A 178 10.57 17.47 49.13
C GLY A 178 10.50 18.94 49.57
N TYR A 179 9.40 19.37 50.19
CA TYR A 179 9.29 20.70 50.82
C TYR A 179 9.92 20.77 52.23
N GLN A 180 10.44 19.67 52.78
CA GLN A 180 11.13 19.64 54.08
C GLN A 180 12.66 19.60 54.00
N MET A 181 13.26 20.01 52.88
CA MET A 181 14.69 20.32 52.83
C MET A 181 14.92 21.79 53.23
N PRO A 182 15.60 22.09 54.36
CA PRO A 182 15.86 23.47 54.73
C PRO A 182 16.81 24.11 53.72
N LEU A 183 16.43 25.27 53.16
CA LEU A 183 17.38 26.17 52.54
C LEU A 183 18.33 26.72 53.62
N GLN A 184 19.44 26.02 53.88
CA GLN A 184 20.60 26.66 54.47
C GLN A 184 21.28 27.52 53.40
N LEU A 185 20.78 28.74 53.21
CA LEU A 185 21.63 29.82 52.70
C LEU A 185 22.72 30.06 53.75
N ASN A 186 23.97 29.73 53.42
CA ASN A 186 25.12 30.30 54.08
C ASN A 186 25.91 31.13 53.05
N PRO A 187 25.81 32.47 53.08
CA PRO A 187 26.54 33.32 52.16
C PRO A 187 27.95 33.55 52.69
N ASN A 188 28.96 33.08 51.96
CA ASN A 188 30.30 33.66 52.07
C ASN A 188 30.94 33.69 50.67
N PRO A 189 31.41 34.84 50.18
CA PRO A 189 32.15 34.96 48.93
C PRO A 189 33.64 34.59 49.14
N GLU A 190 34.40 34.73 48.06
CA GLU A 190 35.87 34.58 47.97
C GLU A 190 36.40 33.16 47.68
N ASP A 191 36.39 32.88 46.38
CA ASP A 191 37.60 32.76 45.54
C ASP A 191 37.94 31.40 44.88
N HIS A 192 38.54 31.55 43.69
CA HIS A 192 39.38 30.60 42.96
C HIS A 192 38.75 29.38 42.22
N HIS A 193 38.38 29.70 40.97
CA HIS A 193 38.93 29.09 39.75
C HIS A 193 38.34 27.80 39.11
N HIS A 194 38.33 27.87 37.78
CA HIS A 194 38.54 26.79 36.79
C HIS A 194 37.34 25.94 36.31
N VAL A 195 36.61 26.51 35.34
CA VAL A 195 36.28 25.92 34.02
C VAL A 195 36.57 24.41 33.83
N ASP A 196 35.55 23.61 33.54
CA ASP A 196 35.52 22.82 32.29
C ASP A 196 34.08 22.54 31.83
N TYR A 197 33.85 22.62 30.52
CA TYR A 197 32.59 22.27 29.86
C TYR A 197 32.90 21.40 28.63
N GLY A 198 33.05 20.10 28.88
CA GLY A 198 33.34 19.08 27.88
C GLY A 198 33.82 17.77 28.53
N ARG A 199 33.86 16.62 27.86
CA ARG A 199 33.24 16.23 26.59
C ARG A 199 33.37 14.70 26.44
N HIS A 200 32.31 14.00 26.01
CA HIS A 200 32.33 12.58 25.56
C HIS A 200 32.74 11.55 26.67
N GLN A 201 32.59 10.22 26.58
CA GLN A 201 32.42 9.24 25.48
C GLN A 201 31.80 7.93 26.10
N GLN A 202 31.12 6.96 25.46
CA GLN A 202 30.70 6.69 24.07
C GLN A 202 29.46 5.73 24.01
N HIS A 203 29.09 5.35 22.79
CA HIS A 203 28.40 4.16 22.22
C HIS A 203 28.35 2.84 23.04
N GLU A 204 27.48 1.84 22.77
CA GLU A 204 26.91 1.43 21.47
C GLU A 204 25.53 0.71 21.52
N HIS A 205 24.90 0.61 20.34
CA HIS A 205 23.69 -0.14 19.92
C HIS A 205 23.49 -1.52 20.59
N SER A 206 22.26 -2.06 20.77
CA SER A 206 21.06 -2.02 19.90
C SER A 206 19.79 -2.41 20.71
N HIS A 207 18.56 -2.60 20.19
CA HIS A 207 18.05 -2.67 18.80
C HIS A 207 16.57 -2.22 18.71
N GLN A 208 16.15 -1.71 17.56
CA GLN A 208 14.76 -1.47 17.11
C GLN A 208 14.18 -2.71 16.40
N ALA A 209 12.90 -2.90 16.09
CA ALA A 209 11.60 -2.33 16.46
C ALA A 209 10.52 -3.19 15.78
N PHE A 210 9.29 -3.25 16.29
CA PHE A 210 8.09 -3.42 15.45
C PHE A 210 6.82 -3.01 16.23
N PHE A 211 5.74 -2.73 15.50
CA PHE A 211 4.43 -2.25 15.97
C PHE A 211 4.35 -0.78 16.41
N GLN A 212 4.00 0.05 15.43
CA GLN A 212 3.32 1.33 15.61
C GLN A 212 1.80 1.06 15.60
N PRO A 213 1.03 1.45 16.63
CA PRO A 213 -0.43 1.28 16.61
C PRO A 213 -1.06 2.21 15.57
N LEU A 214 -1.98 1.68 14.77
CA LEU A 214 -2.86 2.50 13.93
C LEU A 214 -4.03 2.98 14.78
N GLU A 215 -4.30 4.28 14.78
CA GLU A 215 -5.50 4.86 15.37
C GLU A 215 -6.70 4.52 14.46
N CYS A 216 -7.64 3.73 14.98
CA CYS A 216 -8.89 3.43 14.28
C CYS A 216 -9.90 4.57 14.48
N GLU A 217 -10.00 5.45 13.47
CA GLU A 217 -11.11 6.38 13.32
C GLU A 217 -12.47 5.64 13.29
N PRO A 218 -13.51 6.11 13.99
CA PRO A 218 -14.80 5.44 14.05
C PRO A 218 -15.64 5.71 12.79
N ILE A 219 -15.55 4.83 11.79
CA ILE A 219 -16.43 4.86 10.61
C ILE A 219 -17.82 4.31 10.97
N LEU A 220 -18.67 5.16 11.53
CA LEU A 220 -20.13 4.96 11.57
C LEU A 220 -20.87 6.29 11.39
N GLN A 221 -21.11 6.68 10.14
CA GLN A 221 -22.12 7.69 9.83
C GLN A 221 -22.92 7.31 8.57
N MET A 222 -23.96 6.49 8.78
CA MET A 222 -25.04 6.30 7.80
C MET A 222 -26.37 6.62 8.46
N GLY A 223 -27.08 7.60 7.88
CA GLY A 223 -28.54 7.75 7.97
C GLY A 223 -29.13 8.12 9.34
N TYR A 224 -29.55 9.38 9.49
CA TYR A 224 -30.96 9.79 9.74
C TYR A 224 -30.98 11.29 10.06
N GLN A 225 -31.22 12.12 9.04
CA GLN A 225 -31.40 13.56 9.24
C GLN A 225 -32.87 13.84 9.57
N GLY A 226 -33.21 13.71 10.85
CA GLY A 226 -34.49 14.18 11.38
C GLY A 226 -34.54 15.70 11.38
N GLN A 227 -35.65 16.28 10.92
CA GLN A 227 -35.92 17.71 11.06
C GLN A 227 -35.99 18.07 12.54
N GLN A 228 -35.24 19.09 12.95
CA GLN A 228 -35.76 20.06 13.92
C GLN A 228 -35.10 21.43 13.74
N ASP A 229 -35.98 22.42 13.64
CA ASP A 229 -35.70 23.84 13.55
C ASP A 229 -35.21 24.37 14.91
N HIS A 230 -34.31 25.37 14.91
CA HIS A 230 -34.13 26.44 15.91
C HIS A 230 -32.89 27.27 15.52
N GLY A 231 -33.09 28.52 15.13
CA GLY A 231 -32.01 29.40 14.66
C GLY A 231 -31.49 30.39 15.70
N MET A 232 -30.25 30.88 15.50
CA MET A 232 -29.79 32.26 15.77
C MET A 232 -28.30 32.41 15.43
N GLY A 233 -27.86 33.61 15.02
CA GLY A 233 -26.44 34.01 14.99
C GLY A 233 -25.91 34.40 13.61
N ALA A 234 -25.76 35.70 13.36
CA ALA A 234 -25.31 36.26 12.08
C ALA A 234 -23.78 36.39 11.96
N GLY A 235 -23.28 36.41 10.72
CA GLY A 235 -21.89 36.80 10.39
C GLY A 235 -21.65 36.80 8.87
N PRO A 236 -21.51 37.96 8.20
CA PRO A 236 -21.40 38.03 6.75
C PRO A 236 -19.94 37.97 6.27
N SER A 237 -19.70 37.29 5.16
CA SER A 237 -18.55 37.58 4.29
C SER A 237 -18.94 37.38 2.83
N VAL A 238 -18.51 38.29 1.98
CA VAL A 238 -19.00 38.48 0.60
C VAL A 238 -17.86 38.16 -0.37
N ASN A 239 -18.10 37.28 -1.35
CA ASN A 239 -17.67 37.48 -2.75
C ASN A 239 -18.18 36.39 -3.71
N ASN A 240 -19.38 36.65 -4.23
CA ASN A 240 -19.72 36.65 -5.65
C ASN A 240 -18.66 36.13 -6.66
N TYR A 241 -18.94 35.00 -7.33
CA TYR A 241 -18.75 34.80 -8.78
C TYR A 241 -19.78 33.78 -9.29
N MET A 242 -20.24 33.93 -10.55
CA MET A 242 -21.48 33.33 -11.09
C MET A 242 -21.21 32.57 -12.40
N LEU A 243 -22.17 31.74 -12.83
CA LEU A 243 -22.32 31.04 -14.13
C LEU A 243 -21.51 29.73 -14.25
N GLY A 244 -22.07 28.57 -14.62
CA GLY A 244 -23.45 28.23 -15.00
C GLY A 244 -23.63 28.06 -16.52
N TRP A 245 -23.33 26.85 -17.04
CA TRP A 245 -23.55 26.47 -18.44
C TRP A 245 -24.07 25.01 -18.54
N LEU A 246 -25.24 24.85 -19.17
CA LEU A 246 -25.82 23.56 -19.60
C LEU A 246 -25.33 23.22 -21.02
N PRO A 247 -25.31 21.93 -21.41
CA PRO A 247 -25.05 21.53 -22.80
C PRO A 247 -26.29 21.69 -23.69
N TYR A 248 -26.05 21.80 -24.99
CA TYR A 248 -27.06 21.91 -26.05
C TYR A 248 -27.60 20.53 -26.45
N ASP A 249 -28.91 20.46 -26.70
CA ASP A 249 -29.54 19.42 -27.52
C ASP A 249 -30.40 20.08 -28.61
N THR A 250 -30.03 19.86 -29.88
CA THR A 250 -30.90 20.09 -31.04
C THR A 250 -30.61 19.03 -32.09
N ASN A 251 -31.57 18.15 -32.35
CA ASN A 251 -31.60 17.33 -33.56
C ASN A 251 -33.03 17.32 -34.10
N SER A 252 -33.17 17.72 -35.36
CA SER A 252 -34.46 17.86 -36.05
C SER A 252 -34.94 16.54 -36.63
N ILE A 253 -36.25 16.27 -36.49
CA ILE A 253 -37.14 15.92 -37.60
C ILE A 253 -38.42 16.75 -37.40
#